data_AF-A0A7C4T602-F1
#
_entry.id   AF-A0A7C4T602-F1
#
_cell.length_a   1.000
_cell.length_b   1.000
_cell.length_c   1.000
_cell.angle_alpha   90.00
_cell.angle_beta   90.00
_cell.angle_gamma   90.00
#
_symmetry.space_group_name_H-M   'P 1'
#
loop_
_entity.id
_entity.type
_entity.pdbx_description
1 polymer ?
#
loop_
_entity_poly.entity_id
_entity_poly.type
_entity_poly.pdbx_seq_one_letter_code
_entity_poly.pdbx_strand_id
1 'polypeptide(L)'
;MYKDLLWKAALVAFLIAVAGIYVYPPSEKLKQGLDLAGGTSLIYEIDASDLSPADRRGLAEKMIPILLKRIDPTHVANIVMRPQGDTRIEIQLPVSSRDTITKRKAYEEALMKLESENINLLQIKRALSLPAETRDAELAKFSKDSPERKQIIDELTSVYDLRSNKQAERDDLAAKLDTIKKQMTEMGLPESGLEYQVQTWVKAASDARKTQIQDYLKNALPAGVTTKAEEFLPMIDQYLDLYQEWASVVNELTAE
;
A
#
# COMPACT_ATOMS: atom_id res chain seq x y z
N MET A 1 -48.59 6.90 72.89
CA MET A 1 -47.50 5.96 72.54
C MET A 1 -47.20 5.86 71.03
N TYR A 2 -48.11 6.24 70.10
CA TYR A 2 -47.88 6.14 68.64
C TYR A 2 -47.31 7.39 67.95
N LYS A 3 -47.28 8.55 68.63
CA LYS A 3 -46.87 9.83 68.01
C LYS A 3 -45.37 9.85 67.65
N ASP A 4 -44.53 9.16 68.44
CA ASP A 4 -43.09 9.01 68.17
C ASP A 4 -42.77 7.97 67.10
N LEU A 5 -43.75 7.17 66.66
CA LEU A 5 -43.56 6.22 65.56
C LEU A 5 -43.80 6.86 64.19
N LEU A 6 -44.70 7.85 64.09
CA LEU A 6 -45.10 8.44 62.80
C LEU A 6 -43.94 9.15 62.10
N TRP A 7 -43.14 9.94 62.83
CA TRP A 7 -42.00 10.64 62.22
C TRP A 7 -40.88 9.66 61.82
N LYS A 8 -40.68 8.58 62.59
CA LYS A 8 -39.75 7.49 62.24
C LYS A 8 -40.22 6.75 60.99
N ALA A 9 -41.51 6.47 60.88
CA ALA A 9 -42.10 5.85 59.69
C ALA A 9 -41.96 6.74 58.45
N ALA A 10 -42.18 8.06 58.60
CA ALA A 10 -41.95 9.02 57.52
C ALA A 10 -40.48 9.08 57.10
N LEU A 11 -39.55 9.07 58.06
CA LEU A 11 -38.11 9.05 57.79
C LEU A 11 -37.67 7.74 57.10
N VAL A 12 -38.21 6.60 57.51
CA VAL A 12 -37.96 5.30 56.85
C VAL A 12 -38.49 5.31 55.42
N ALA A 13 -39.73 5.79 55.21
CA ALA A 13 -40.31 5.90 53.88
C ALA A 13 -39.50 6.85 52.98
N PHE A 14 -39.02 7.96 53.53
CA PHE A 14 -38.14 8.89 52.82
C PHE A 14 -36.80 8.24 52.44
N LEU A 15 -36.14 7.53 53.36
CA LEU A 15 -34.88 6.82 53.07
C LEU A 15 -35.07 5.73 52.00
N ILE A 16 -36.19 5.00 52.04
CA ILE A 16 -36.54 3.99 51.02
C ILE A 16 -36.75 4.67 49.66
N ALA A 17 -37.46 5.80 49.61
CA ALA A 17 -37.68 6.55 48.37
C ALA A 17 -36.36 7.06 47.78
N VAL A 18 -35.48 7.63 48.60
CA VAL A 18 -34.15 8.10 48.17
C VAL A 18 -33.30 6.93 47.67
N ALA A 19 -33.27 5.80 48.39
CA ALA A 19 -32.55 4.61 47.96
C ALA A 19 -33.09 4.07 46.61
N GLY A 20 -34.42 4.03 46.45
CA GLY A 20 -35.07 3.63 45.20
C GLY A 20 -34.68 4.53 44.02
N ILE A 21 -34.64 5.85 44.23
CA ILE A 21 -34.20 6.82 43.20
C ILE A 21 -32.72 6.61 42.84
N TYR A 22 -31.87 6.29 43.83
CA TYR A 22 -30.44 6.04 43.58
C TYR A 22 -30.16 4.70 42.88
N VAL A 23 -31.00 3.68 43.06
CA VAL A 23 -30.81 2.36 42.45
C VAL A 23 -31.49 2.23 41.08
N TYR A 24 -32.60 2.95 40.84
CA TYR A 24 -33.38 2.80 39.60
C TYR A 24 -32.92 3.77 38.48
N PRO A 25 -32.82 3.33 37.21
CA PRO A 25 -32.95 1.94 36.74
C PRO A 25 -31.67 1.12 37.05
N PRO A 26 -31.80 -0.08 37.64
CA PRO A 26 -30.65 -0.86 38.13
C PRO A 26 -29.70 -1.29 37.01
N SER A 27 -30.22 -1.48 35.79
CA SER A 27 -29.42 -1.85 34.61
C SER A 27 -28.41 -0.80 34.14
N GLU A 28 -28.56 0.45 34.58
CA GLU A 28 -27.66 1.57 34.20
C GLU A 28 -26.79 2.01 35.37
N LYS A 29 -27.30 1.91 36.60
CA LYS A 29 -26.62 2.39 37.81
C LYS A 29 -25.80 1.33 38.52
N LEU A 30 -26.10 0.04 38.32
CA LEU A 30 -25.34 -1.07 38.91
C LEU A 30 -24.47 -1.72 37.84
N LYS A 31 -23.15 -1.75 38.08
CA LYS A 31 -22.23 -2.53 37.25
C LYS A 31 -22.40 -4.01 37.61
N GLN A 32 -22.75 -4.81 36.61
CA GLN A 32 -22.82 -6.26 36.75
C GLN A 32 -21.40 -6.83 36.87
N GLY A 33 -21.20 -7.74 37.82
CA GLY A 33 -19.95 -8.47 37.97
C GLY A 33 -19.74 -9.50 36.85
N LEU A 34 -18.53 -10.08 36.80
CA LEU A 34 -18.12 -11.09 35.83
C LEU A 34 -19.11 -12.27 35.74
N ASP A 35 -19.61 -12.75 36.89
CA ASP A 35 -20.51 -13.91 36.94
C ASP A 35 -21.92 -13.62 36.42
N LEU A 36 -22.32 -12.33 36.34
CA LEU A 36 -23.66 -11.91 35.93
C LEU A 36 -23.71 -11.36 34.50
N ALA A 37 -22.68 -10.62 34.08
CA ALA A 37 -22.59 -10.05 32.74
C ALA A 37 -21.74 -10.90 31.79
N GLY A 38 -20.98 -11.85 32.31
CA GLY A 38 -19.87 -12.48 31.59
C GLY A 38 -18.67 -11.54 31.49
N GLY A 39 -17.73 -11.91 30.62
CA GLY A 39 -16.49 -11.16 30.40
C GLY A 39 -15.51 -11.94 29.56
N THR A 40 -14.27 -11.47 29.53
CA THR A 40 -13.19 -12.12 28.79
C THR A 40 -12.09 -12.54 29.76
N SER A 41 -11.59 -13.77 29.63
CA SER A 41 -10.35 -14.21 30.27
C SER A 41 -9.23 -14.20 29.22
N LEU A 42 -8.14 -13.52 29.54
CA LEU A 42 -6.96 -13.38 28.70
C LEU A 42 -5.75 -13.94 29.46
N ILE A 43 -5.00 -14.85 28.83
CA ILE A 43 -3.76 -15.38 29.41
C ILE A 43 -2.60 -14.75 28.68
N TYR A 44 -1.77 -14.01 29.43
CA TYR A 44 -0.56 -13.37 28.92
C TYR A 44 0.68 -14.03 29.51
N GLU A 45 1.74 -14.11 28.71
CA GLU A 45 3.06 -14.55 29.14
C GLU A 45 4.00 -13.36 29.24
N ILE A 46 4.74 -13.28 30.34
CA ILE A 46 5.78 -12.30 30.57
C ILE A 46 7.02 -12.79 29.85
N ASP A 47 7.52 -11.99 28.92
CA ASP A 47 8.83 -12.24 28.32
C ASP A 47 9.91 -12.08 29.40
N ALA A 48 10.45 -13.22 29.83
CA ALA A 48 11.46 -13.32 30.86
C ALA A 48 12.77 -13.90 30.31
N SER A 49 12.96 -13.86 28.99
CA SER A 49 14.11 -14.46 28.30
C SER A 49 15.46 -14.00 28.88
N ASP A 50 15.54 -12.71 29.26
CA ASP A 50 16.74 -12.08 29.81
C ASP A 50 16.87 -12.15 31.34
N LEU A 51 15.93 -12.80 32.04
CA LEU A 51 15.92 -12.89 33.50
C LEU A 51 16.57 -14.18 34.00
N SER A 52 17.28 -14.09 35.13
CA SER A 52 17.85 -15.26 35.81
C SER A 52 16.74 -16.21 36.30
N PRO A 53 16.99 -17.52 36.45
CA PRO A 53 16.00 -18.45 36.99
C PRO A 53 15.49 -18.08 38.38
N ALA A 54 16.28 -17.34 39.18
CA ALA A 54 15.86 -16.86 40.49
C ALA A 54 14.84 -15.71 40.39
N ASP A 55 15.00 -14.83 39.40
CA ASP A 55 14.12 -13.67 39.20
C ASP A 55 12.79 -14.04 38.54
N ARG A 56 12.79 -15.13 37.75
CA ARG A 56 11.57 -15.68 37.13
C ARG A 56 10.59 -16.21 38.17
N ARG A 57 11.08 -16.73 39.31
CA ARG A 57 10.22 -17.31 40.35
C ARG A 57 9.27 -16.27 40.94
N GLY A 58 7.97 -16.56 40.85
CA GLY A 58 6.89 -15.68 41.30
C GLY A 58 6.83 -14.33 40.57
N LEU A 59 7.37 -14.23 39.35
CA LEU A 59 7.40 -12.96 38.60
C LEU A 59 5.98 -12.45 38.31
N ALA A 60 5.08 -13.34 37.91
CA ALA A 60 3.67 -13.04 37.69
C ALA A 60 3.01 -12.41 38.94
N GLU A 61 3.21 -13.02 40.11
CA GLU A 61 2.66 -12.54 41.38
C GLU A 61 3.18 -11.15 41.75
N LYS A 62 4.48 -10.91 41.54
CA LYS A 62 5.11 -9.59 41.78
C LYS A 62 4.60 -8.51 40.83
N MET A 63 4.28 -8.87 39.58
CA MET A 63 3.84 -7.92 38.55
C MET A 63 2.37 -7.52 38.67
N ILE A 64 1.50 -8.43 39.11
CA ILE A 64 0.05 -8.20 39.26
C ILE A 64 -0.29 -6.88 39.98
N PRO A 65 0.24 -6.55 41.18
CA PRO A 65 -0.14 -5.32 41.87
C PRO A 65 0.28 -4.05 41.11
N ILE A 66 1.38 -4.12 40.34
CA ILE A 66 1.86 -3.00 39.52
C ILE A 66 0.90 -2.77 38.34
N LEU A 67 0.51 -3.86 37.67
CA LEU A 67 -0.43 -3.80 36.54
C LEU A 67 -1.82 -3.34 36.99
N LEU A 68 -2.30 -3.85 38.12
CA LEU A 68 -3.60 -3.47 38.67
C LEU A 68 -3.64 -1.97 39.00
N LYS A 69 -2.58 -1.42 39.60
CA LYS A 69 -2.46 0.03 39.87
C LYS A 69 -2.48 0.89 38.60
N ARG A 70 -2.03 0.36 37.46
CA ARG A 70 -2.03 1.10 36.18
C ARG A 70 -3.37 1.04 35.45
N ILE A 71 -4.03 -0.12 35.51
CA ILE A 71 -5.22 -0.40 34.70
C ILE A 71 -6.50 -0.08 35.48
N ASP A 72 -6.55 -0.37 36.78
CA ASP A 72 -7.69 -0.09 37.66
C ASP A 72 -7.23 0.50 39.01
N PRO A 73 -6.65 1.72 39.03
CA PRO A 73 -6.16 2.35 40.25
C PRO A 73 -7.24 2.52 41.33
N THR A 74 -8.51 2.67 40.91
CA THR A 74 -9.64 2.88 41.80
C THR A 74 -10.34 1.58 42.22
N HIS A 75 -9.97 0.43 41.64
CA HIS A 75 -10.59 -0.88 41.87
C HIS A 75 -12.10 -0.91 41.54
N VAL A 76 -12.54 -0.03 40.64
CA VAL A 76 -13.95 0.16 40.27
C VAL A 76 -14.33 -0.65 39.02
N ALA A 77 -13.33 -1.16 38.29
CA ALA A 77 -13.55 -1.99 37.11
C ALA A 77 -13.69 -3.48 37.47
N ASN A 78 -13.51 -3.88 38.74
CA ASN A 78 -13.61 -5.28 39.20
C ASN A 78 -12.74 -6.25 38.38
N ILE A 79 -11.55 -5.81 37.98
CA ILE A 79 -10.59 -6.65 37.24
C ILE A 79 -9.97 -7.66 38.19
N VAL A 80 -9.97 -8.93 37.79
CA VAL A 80 -9.31 -10.01 38.55
C VAL A 80 -8.09 -10.47 37.79
N MET A 81 -6.92 -10.39 38.42
CA MET A 81 -5.68 -10.93 37.87
C MET A 81 -5.18 -12.08 38.74
N ARG A 82 -4.86 -13.22 38.12
CA ARG A 82 -4.35 -14.40 38.83
C ARG A 82 -3.04 -14.87 38.21
N PRO A 83 -2.02 -15.21 39.01
CA PRO A 83 -0.80 -15.80 38.47
C PRO A 83 -1.09 -17.23 37.99
N GLN A 84 -0.51 -17.58 36.85
CA GLN A 84 -0.57 -18.92 36.26
C GLN A 84 0.86 -19.45 36.15
N GLY A 85 1.37 -20.00 37.25
CA GLY A 85 2.80 -20.32 37.39
C GLY A 85 3.67 -19.07 37.55
N ASP A 86 4.93 -19.17 37.14
CA ASP A 86 5.95 -18.14 37.40
C ASP A 86 5.84 -16.93 36.46
N THR A 87 5.50 -17.14 35.19
CA THR A 87 5.62 -16.12 34.13
C THR A 87 4.31 -15.81 33.40
N ARG A 88 3.18 -16.44 33.74
CA ARG A 88 1.90 -16.13 33.10
C ARG A 88 0.93 -15.46 34.05
N ILE A 89 0.12 -14.56 33.51
CA ILE A 89 -0.94 -13.87 34.23
C ILE A 89 -2.24 -14.10 33.47
N GLU A 90 -3.24 -14.62 34.16
CA GLU A 90 -4.63 -14.60 33.70
C GLU A 90 -5.28 -13.29 34.12
N ILE A 91 -5.84 -12.55 33.16
CA ILE A 91 -6.56 -11.31 33.37
C ILE A 91 -8.03 -11.53 32.99
N GLN A 92 -8.92 -11.42 33.96
CA GLN A 92 -10.36 -11.51 33.80
C GLN A 92 -10.95 -10.11 33.80
N LEU A 93 -11.53 -9.72 32.67
CA LEU A 93 -12.17 -8.42 32.48
C LEU A 93 -13.68 -8.61 32.43
N PRO A 94 -14.47 -7.91 33.26
CA PRO A 94 -15.92 -7.90 33.11
C PRO A 94 -16.33 -7.20 31.81
N VAL A 95 -17.56 -7.45 31.36
CA VAL A 95 -18.12 -6.75 30.19
C VAL A 95 -17.97 -5.23 30.33
N SER A 96 -17.43 -4.61 29.28
CA SER A 96 -17.20 -3.18 29.24
C SER A 96 -18.51 -2.41 29.44
N SER A 97 -18.44 -1.23 30.06
CA SER A 97 -19.61 -0.38 30.23
C SER A 97 -20.20 0.01 28.86
N ARG A 98 -21.51 0.31 28.82
CA ARG A 98 -22.19 0.79 27.59
C ARG A 98 -21.46 2.00 26.97
N ASP A 99 -20.98 2.93 27.81
CA ASP A 99 -20.20 4.09 27.38
C ASP A 99 -18.88 3.67 26.68
N THR A 100 -18.16 2.71 27.26
CA THR A 100 -16.92 2.16 26.67
C THR A 100 -17.20 1.50 25.32
N ILE A 101 -18.28 0.73 25.19
CA ILE A 101 -18.68 0.07 23.93
C ILE A 101 -19.00 1.13 22.87
N THR A 102 -19.78 2.15 23.22
CA THR A 102 -20.12 3.25 22.29
C THR A 102 -18.88 4.00 21.84
N LYS A 103 -17.96 4.34 22.75
CA LYS A 103 -16.70 5.02 22.42
C LYS A 103 -15.80 4.17 21.52
N ARG A 104 -15.70 2.87 21.80
CA ARG A 104 -14.93 1.94 20.95
C ARG A 104 -15.52 1.89 19.55
N LYS A 105 -16.84 1.75 19.42
CA LYS A 105 -17.52 1.73 18.12
C LYS A 105 -17.29 3.02 17.34
N ALA A 106 -17.43 4.18 18.00
CA ALA A 106 -17.16 5.47 17.36
C ALA A 106 -15.71 5.61 16.90
N TYR A 107 -14.75 5.11 17.69
CA TYR A 107 -13.34 5.05 17.31
C TYR A 107 -13.11 4.14 16.09
N GLU A 108 -13.66 2.93 16.10
CA GLU A 108 -13.55 1.96 15.01
C GLU A 108 -14.16 2.51 13.71
N GLU A 109 -15.33 3.16 13.79
CA GLU A 109 -15.98 3.81 12.65
C GLU A 109 -15.14 4.98 12.10
N ALA A 110 -14.57 5.80 12.98
CA ALA A 110 -13.67 6.89 12.58
C ALA A 110 -12.39 6.37 11.94
N LEU A 111 -11.81 5.30 12.49
CA LEU A 111 -10.62 4.64 11.95
C LEU A 111 -10.92 4.05 10.57
N MET A 112 -12.01 3.30 10.42
CA MET A 112 -12.42 2.76 9.13
C MET A 112 -12.67 3.85 8.09
N LYS A 113 -13.30 4.96 8.48
CA LYS A 113 -13.50 6.11 7.59
C LYS A 113 -12.16 6.68 7.12
N LEU A 114 -11.22 6.88 8.04
CA LEU A 114 -9.87 7.37 7.72
C LEU A 114 -9.11 6.39 6.82
N GLU A 115 -9.11 5.10 7.16
CA GLU A 115 -8.44 4.07 6.37
C GLU A 115 -9.03 3.93 4.98
N SER A 116 -10.35 4.13 4.83
CA SER A 116 -10.98 4.11 3.53
C SER A 116 -10.39 5.20 2.62
N GLU A 117 -9.94 6.33 3.15
CA GLU A 117 -9.32 7.42 2.38
C GLU A 117 -7.92 7.08 1.86
N ASN A 118 -7.31 5.99 2.34
CA ASN A 118 -6.01 5.56 1.87
C ASN A 118 -6.11 5.04 0.43
N ILE A 119 -5.22 5.54 -0.42
CA ILE A 119 -5.13 5.13 -1.81
C ILE A 119 -3.81 4.39 -2.01
N ASN A 120 -3.89 3.18 -2.57
CA ASN A 120 -2.71 2.38 -2.88
C ASN A 120 -2.24 2.65 -4.31
N LEU A 121 -0.98 3.07 -4.46
CA LEU A 121 -0.37 3.34 -5.76
C LEU A 121 -0.44 2.13 -6.72
N LEU A 122 -0.33 0.90 -6.22
CA LEU A 122 -0.42 -0.31 -7.03
C LEU A 122 -1.83 -0.49 -7.64
N GLN A 123 -2.86 -0.13 -6.88
CA GLN A 123 -4.25 -0.20 -7.37
C GLN A 123 -4.48 0.82 -8.50
N ILE A 124 -3.95 2.05 -8.36
CA ILE A 124 -3.99 3.04 -9.43
C ILE A 124 -3.26 2.52 -10.68
N LYS A 125 -2.02 2.03 -10.52
CA LYS A 125 -1.23 1.51 -11.66
C LYS A 125 -1.95 0.37 -12.39
N ARG A 126 -2.60 -0.52 -11.64
CA ARG A 126 -3.42 -1.60 -12.22
C ARG A 126 -4.62 -1.03 -12.98
N ALA A 127 -5.31 -0.04 -12.42
CA ALA A 127 -6.44 0.60 -13.09
C ALA A 127 -6.02 1.29 -14.40
N LEU A 128 -4.86 1.97 -14.41
CA LEU A 128 -4.32 2.63 -15.62
C LEU A 128 -4.09 1.65 -16.78
N SER A 129 -3.71 0.40 -16.50
CA SER A 129 -3.51 -0.64 -17.51
C SER A 129 -4.80 -1.28 -18.06
N LEU A 130 -5.97 -0.92 -17.53
CA LEU A 130 -7.24 -1.46 -18.01
C LEU A 130 -7.67 -0.82 -19.33
N PRO A 131 -8.52 -1.51 -20.13
CA PRO A 131 -9.19 -0.89 -21.28
C PRO A 131 -9.98 0.37 -20.88
N ALA A 132 -9.99 1.38 -21.76
CA ALA A 132 -10.56 2.69 -21.50
C ALA A 132 -11.98 2.64 -20.88
N GLU A 133 -12.86 1.78 -21.41
CA GLU A 133 -14.24 1.62 -20.92
C GLU A 133 -14.32 1.24 -19.43
N THR A 134 -13.41 0.40 -18.97
CA THR A 134 -13.38 -0.08 -17.57
C THR A 134 -12.49 0.79 -16.67
N ARG A 135 -11.50 1.47 -17.27
CA ARG A 135 -10.52 2.28 -16.57
C ARG A 135 -11.15 3.47 -15.88
N ASP A 136 -11.99 4.22 -16.59
CA ASP A 136 -12.58 5.46 -16.05
C ASP A 136 -13.49 5.16 -14.85
N ALA A 137 -14.23 4.06 -14.90
CA ALA A 137 -15.09 3.61 -13.81
C ALA A 137 -14.27 3.18 -12.56
N GLU A 138 -13.13 2.51 -12.74
CA GLU A 138 -12.25 2.17 -11.62
C GLU A 138 -11.51 3.39 -11.07
N LEU A 139 -11.03 4.29 -11.93
CA LEU A 139 -10.32 5.49 -11.53
C LEU A 139 -11.20 6.48 -10.76
N ALA A 140 -12.47 6.61 -11.14
CA ALA A 140 -13.45 7.44 -10.44
C ALA A 140 -13.64 7.03 -8.96
N LYS A 141 -13.44 5.74 -8.62
CA LYS A 141 -13.54 5.26 -7.23
C LYS A 141 -12.42 5.81 -6.34
N PHE A 142 -11.27 6.15 -6.91
CA PHE A 142 -10.14 6.73 -6.15
C PHE A 142 -10.31 8.24 -5.93
N SER A 143 -11.14 8.92 -6.72
CA SER A 143 -11.40 10.36 -6.55
C SER A 143 -12.20 10.67 -5.27
N LYS A 144 -13.09 9.76 -4.83
CA LYS A 144 -13.91 9.89 -3.60
C LYS A 144 -14.53 11.29 -3.41
N ASP A 145 -15.15 11.81 -4.46
CA ASP A 145 -15.79 13.14 -4.49
C ASP A 145 -14.86 14.35 -4.23
N SER A 146 -13.54 14.17 -4.15
CA SER A 146 -12.57 15.27 -4.08
C SER A 146 -12.25 15.79 -5.48
N PRO A 147 -12.52 17.07 -5.78
CA PRO A 147 -12.14 17.69 -7.05
C PRO A 147 -10.62 17.64 -7.29
N GLU A 148 -9.82 17.83 -6.26
CA GLU A 148 -8.36 17.84 -6.34
C GLU A 148 -7.82 16.45 -6.70
N ARG A 149 -8.34 15.39 -6.06
CA ARG A 149 -7.95 14.02 -6.39
C ARG A 149 -8.35 13.65 -7.81
N LYS A 150 -9.53 14.07 -8.24
CA LYS A 150 -9.98 13.86 -9.61
C LYS A 150 -9.01 14.51 -10.61
N GLN A 151 -8.65 15.77 -10.38
CA GLN A 151 -7.70 16.48 -11.24
C GLN A 151 -6.35 15.75 -11.33
N ILE A 152 -5.80 15.28 -10.21
CA ILE A 152 -4.53 14.52 -10.18
C ILE A 152 -4.66 13.21 -10.98
N ILE A 153 -5.78 12.50 -10.84
CA ILE A 153 -6.03 11.24 -11.57
C ILE A 153 -6.17 11.50 -13.07
N ASP A 154 -6.86 12.57 -13.46
CA ASP A 154 -7.04 12.96 -14.85
C ASP A 154 -5.69 13.31 -15.49
N GLU A 155 -4.85 14.10 -14.80
CA GLU A 155 -3.48 14.42 -15.23
C GLU A 155 -2.62 13.16 -15.36
N LEU A 156 -2.65 12.29 -14.34
CA LEU A 156 -1.93 11.02 -14.36
C LEU A 156 -2.35 10.13 -15.54
N THR A 157 -3.64 10.08 -15.84
CA THR A 157 -4.19 9.30 -16.97
C THR A 157 -3.71 9.88 -18.30
N SER A 158 -3.75 11.20 -18.45
CA SER A 158 -3.24 11.88 -19.64
C SER A 158 -1.74 11.61 -19.86
N VAL A 159 -0.93 11.69 -18.81
CA VAL A 159 0.52 11.41 -18.88
C VAL A 159 0.77 9.93 -19.17
N TYR A 160 0.00 9.03 -18.57
CA TYR A 160 0.09 7.60 -18.82
C TYR A 160 -0.21 7.26 -20.30
N ASP A 161 -1.27 7.84 -20.87
CA ASP A 161 -1.66 7.63 -22.25
C ASP A 161 -0.62 8.19 -23.23
N LEU A 162 -0.10 9.40 -22.96
CA LEU A 162 0.98 9.99 -23.73
C LEU A 162 2.21 9.06 -23.76
N ARG A 163 2.62 8.57 -22.59
CA ARG A 163 3.74 7.66 -22.44
C ARG A 163 3.49 6.33 -23.14
N SER A 164 2.29 5.76 -23.00
CA SER A 164 1.92 4.49 -23.65
C SER A 164 1.98 4.61 -25.17
N ASN A 165 1.48 5.72 -25.72
CA ASN A 165 1.54 5.98 -27.17
C ASN A 165 2.98 6.11 -27.65
N LYS A 166 3.83 6.84 -26.92
CA LYS A 166 5.26 6.97 -27.25
C LYS A 166 6.02 5.65 -27.12
N GLN A 167 5.66 4.81 -26.15
CA GLN A 167 6.20 3.45 -26.05
C GLN A 167 5.80 2.58 -27.23
N ALA A 168 4.54 2.64 -27.66
CA ALA A 168 4.07 1.93 -28.85
C ALA A 168 4.80 2.41 -30.12
N GLU A 169 4.99 3.73 -30.28
CA GLU A 169 5.76 4.32 -31.38
C GLU A 169 7.22 3.83 -31.39
N ARG A 170 7.88 3.83 -30.23
CA ARG A 170 9.23 3.27 -30.05
C ARG A 170 9.29 1.79 -30.44
N ASP A 171 8.32 1.00 -29.98
CA ASP A 171 8.31 -0.45 -30.19
C ASP A 171 8.04 -0.82 -31.66
N ASP A 172 7.18 -0.06 -32.35
CA ASP A 172 6.96 -0.18 -33.79
C ASP A 172 8.24 0.17 -34.59
N LEU A 173 8.90 1.28 -34.26
CA LEU A 173 10.17 1.67 -34.88
C LEU A 173 11.27 0.65 -34.62
N ALA A 174 11.37 0.11 -33.39
CA ALA A 174 12.30 -0.96 -33.06
C ALA A 174 12.05 -2.23 -33.88
N ALA A 175 10.79 -2.61 -34.08
CA ALA A 175 10.42 -3.76 -34.92
C ALA A 175 10.78 -3.54 -36.41
N LYS A 176 10.60 -2.32 -36.94
CA LYS A 176 11.03 -1.95 -38.29
C LYS A 176 12.55 -2.02 -38.45
N LEU A 177 13.30 -1.50 -37.48
CA LEU A 177 14.77 -1.58 -37.44
C LEU A 177 15.25 -3.04 -37.45
N ASP A 178 14.66 -3.89 -36.60
CA ASP A 178 14.97 -5.33 -36.54
C ASP A 178 14.65 -6.03 -37.87
N THR A 179 13.56 -5.65 -38.54
CA THR A 179 13.19 -6.18 -39.86
C THR A 179 14.24 -5.85 -40.92
N ILE A 180 14.68 -4.59 -41.01
CA ILE A 180 15.72 -4.18 -41.97
C ILE A 180 17.05 -4.86 -41.65
N LYS A 181 17.39 -4.96 -40.36
CA LYS A 181 18.59 -5.65 -39.88
C LYS A 181 18.61 -7.11 -40.35
N LYS A 182 17.50 -7.82 -40.17
CA LYS A 182 17.33 -9.22 -40.64
C LYS A 182 17.47 -9.33 -42.15
N GLN A 183 16.85 -8.44 -42.92
CA GLN A 183 16.98 -8.43 -44.39
C GLN A 183 18.45 -8.25 -44.82
N MET A 184 19.17 -7.33 -44.18
CA MET A 184 20.59 -7.13 -44.47
C MET A 184 21.44 -8.36 -44.10
N THR A 185 21.13 -9.03 -42.99
CA THR A 185 21.82 -10.26 -42.59
C THR A 185 21.55 -11.42 -43.54
N GLU A 186 20.31 -11.59 -44.01
CA GLU A 186 19.95 -12.57 -45.03
C GLU A 186 20.66 -12.30 -46.37
N MET A 187 20.88 -11.03 -46.71
CA MET A 187 21.66 -10.63 -47.88
C MET A 187 23.18 -10.83 -47.72
N GLY A 188 23.65 -11.14 -46.51
CA GLY A 188 25.05 -11.49 -46.22
C GLY A 188 25.85 -10.43 -45.47
N LEU A 189 25.23 -9.37 -44.96
CA LEU A 189 25.88 -8.40 -44.07
C LEU A 189 25.93 -8.94 -42.63
N PRO A 190 27.11 -9.07 -42.01
CA PRO A 190 27.20 -9.51 -40.62
C PRO A 190 26.44 -8.57 -39.68
N GLU A 191 25.64 -9.14 -38.78
CA GLU A 191 24.90 -8.39 -37.75
C GLU A 191 25.85 -7.65 -36.78
N SER A 192 27.01 -8.24 -36.51
CA SER A 192 28.01 -7.68 -35.61
C SER A 192 28.68 -6.44 -36.22
N GLY A 193 28.60 -5.31 -35.51
CA GLY A 193 29.37 -4.09 -35.81
C GLY A 193 28.59 -2.97 -36.48
N LEU A 194 27.42 -3.25 -37.09
CA LEU A 194 26.56 -2.22 -37.67
C LEU A 194 26.10 -1.21 -36.61
N GLU A 195 25.66 -1.72 -35.45
CA GLU A 195 25.16 -0.90 -34.33
C GLU A 195 26.18 0.11 -33.81
N TYR A 196 27.47 -0.26 -33.80
CA TYR A 196 28.55 0.63 -33.37
C TYR A 196 28.77 1.77 -34.38
N GLN A 197 28.66 1.47 -35.68
CA GLN A 197 28.86 2.44 -36.74
C GLN A 197 27.69 3.40 -36.89
N VAL A 198 26.46 2.93 -36.64
CA VAL A 198 25.24 3.74 -36.69
C VAL A 198 25.37 4.99 -35.82
N GLN A 199 25.92 4.90 -34.61
CA GLN A 199 26.12 6.07 -33.75
C GLN A 199 27.08 7.12 -34.33
N THR A 200 28.03 6.69 -35.17
CA THR A 200 28.98 7.57 -35.84
C THR A 200 28.35 8.18 -37.10
N TRP A 201 27.66 7.36 -37.91
CA TRP A 201 27.03 7.78 -39.15
C TRP A 201 25.89 8.77 -38.93
N VAL A 202 25.10 8.61 -37.87
CA VAL A 202 24.02 9.54 -37.52
C VAL A 202 24.53 10.96 -37.26
N LYS A 203 25.80 11.11 -36.83
CA LYS A 203 26.44 12.41 -36.55
C LYS A 203 27.23 12.97 -37.73
N ALA A 204 27.47 12.16 -38.78
CA ALA A 204 28.28 12.54 -39.92
C ALA A 204 27.47 13.35 -40.95
N ALA A 205 28.14 14.26 -41.65
CA ALA A 205 27.54 14.96 -42.79
C ALA A 205 27.19 13.98 -43.93
N SER A 206 26.20 14.30 -44.76
CA SER A 206 25.64 13.36 -45.74
C SER A 206 26.67 12.79 -46.73
N ASP A 207 27.62 13.61 -47.15
CA ASP A 207 28.74 13.27 -48.02
C ASP A 207 29.79 12.38 -47.33
N ALA A 208 30.14 12.71 -46.09
CA ALA A 208 31.06 11.91 -45.27
C ALA A 208 30.45 10.55 -44.90
N ARG A 209 29.17 10.52 -44.53
CA ARG A 209 28.41 9.32 -44.17
C ARG A 209 28.41 8.29 -45.30
N LYS A 210 28.12 8.71 -46.54
CA LYS A 210 28.13 7.81 -47.70
C LYS A 210 29.48 7.13 -47.90
N THR A 211 30.57 7.89 -47.77
CA THR A 211 31.94 7.36 -47.89
C THR A 211 32.24 6.35 -46.78
N GLN A 212 31.88 6.68 -45.53
CA GLN A 212 32.07 5.80 -44.38
C GLN A 212 31.28 4.48 -44.50
N ILE A 213 30.04 4.52 -44.99
CA ILE A 213 29.23 3.32 -45.23
C ILE A 213 29.87 2.46 -46.32
N GLN A 214 30.32 3.05 -47.43
CA GLN A 214 31.00 2.30 -48.49
C GLN A 214 32.28 1.62 -48.00
N ASP A 215 33.08 2.29 -47.18
CA ASP A 215 34.30 1.71 -46.64
C ASP A 215 34.02 0.63 -45.59
N TYR A 216 32.95 0.77 -44.80
CA TYR A 216 32.49 -0.31 -43.93
C TYR A 216 32.06 -1.54 -44.74
N LEU A 217 31.24 -1.37 -45.78
CA LEU A 217 30.76 -2.47 -46.63
C LEU A 217 31.91 -3.22 -47.32
N LYS A 218 32.96 -2.53 -47.78
CA LYS A 218 34.15 -3.18 -48.36
C LYS A 218 34.86 -4.12 -47.39
N ASN A 219 34.87 -3.77 -46.10
CA ASN A 219 35.57 -4.52 -45.06
C ASN A 219 34.69 -5.58 -44.38
N ALA A 220 33.38 -5.33 -44.30
CA ALA A 220 32.42 -6.18 -43.60
C ALA A 220 31.82 -7.29 -44.48
N LEU A 221 31.74 -7.10 -45.80
CA LEU A 221 31.15 -8.09 -46.71
C LEU A 221 32.13 -9.23 -47.06
N PRO A 222 31.69 -10.50 -47.05
CA PRO A 222 32.52 -11.63 -47.49
C PRO A 222 32.78 -11.58 -49.01
N ALA A 223 33.85 -12.26 -49.46
CA ALA A 223 34.43 -12.17 -50.81
C ALA A 223 33.52 -12.57 -52.00
N GLY A 224 32.25 -12.96 -51.77
CA GLY A 224 31.24 -13.23 -52.81
C GLY A 224 30.01 -12.32 -52.76
N VAL A 225 29.87 -11.47 -51.73
CA VAL A 225 28.74 -10.55 -51.53
C VAL A 225 29.14 -9.10 -51.82
N THR A 226 30.44 -8.81 -51.91
CA THR A 226 31.00 -7.49 -52.23
C THR A 226 30.46 -6.86 -53.51
N THR A 227 29.98 -7.64 -54.48
CA THR A 227 29.33 -7.13 -55.71
C THR A 227 27.93 -6.54 -55.46
N LYS A 228 27.31 -6.81 -54.31
CA LYS A 228 26.00 -6.29 -53.89
C LYS A 228 26.09 -5.07 -52.97
N ALA A 229 27.28 -4.49 -52.78
CA ALA A 229 27.49 -3.35 -51.89
C ALA A 229 26.55 -2.16 -52.20
N GLU A 230 26.21 -1.94 -53.47
CA GLU A 230 25.28 -0.90 -53.89
C GLU A 230 23.82 -1.17 -53.47
N GLU A 231 23.44 -2.43 -53.27
CA GLU A 231 22.10 -2.83 -52.80
C GLU A 231 21.90 -2.55 -51.30
N PHE A 232 22.99 -2.54 -50.51
CA PHE A 232 22.94 -2.26 -49.08
C PHE A 232 22.85 -0.77 -48.73
N LEU A 233 23.38 0.12 -49.59
CA LEU A 233 23.36 1.57 -49.36
C LEU A 233 21.95 2.12 -49.05
N PRO A 234 20.92 1.89 -49.88
CA PRO A 234 19.58 2.39 -49.59
C PRO A 234 18.96 1.77 -48.34
N MET A 235 19.27 0.51 -48.01
CA MET A 235 18.80 -0.14 -46.79
C MET A 235 19.46 0.45 -45.54
N ILE A 236 20.76 0.76 -45.59
CA ILE A 236 21.49 1.39 -44.48
C ILE A 236 21.00 2.83 -44.30
N ASP A 237 20.78 3.59 -45.38
CA ASP A 237 20.22 4.93 -45.28
C ASP A 237 18.81 4.89 -44.65
N GLN A 238 17.94 3.99 -45.11
CA GLN A 238 16.62 3.78 -44.51
C GLN A 238 16.70 3.38 -43.02
N TYR A 239 17.64 2.49 -42.67
CA TYR A 239 17.89 2.08 -41.29
C TYR A 239 18.33 3.28 -40.43
N LEU A 240 19.21 4.14 -40.95
CA LEU A 240 19.70 5.32 -40.24
C LEU A 240 18.60 6.34 -39.99
N ASP A 241 17.72 6.58 -40.98
CA ASP A 241 16.59 7.49 -40.84
C ASP A 241 15.61 6.98 -39.77
N LEU A 242 15.23 5.70 -39.83
CA LEU A 242 14.39 5.06 -38.80
C LEU A 242 15.05 5.07 -37.42
N TYR A 243 16.38 4.91 -37.35
CA TYR A 243 17.11 4.97 -36.09
C TYR A 243 17.09 6.38 -35.50
N GLN A 244 17.17 7.43 -36.32
CA GLN A 244 17.05 8.81 -35.86
C GLN A 244 15.65 9.08 -35.29
N GLU A 245 14.60 8.62 -35.96
CA GLU A 245 13.22 8.71 -35.45
C GLU A 245 13.08 7.95 -34.13
N TRP A 246 13.55 6.71 -34.07
CA TRP A 246 13.52 5.89 -32.86
C TRP A 246 14.27 6.55 -31.70
N ALA A 247 15.48 7.06 -31.96
CA ALA A 247 16.30 7.74 -30.96
C ALA A 247 15.61 9.01 -30.43
N SER A 248 14.91 9.76 -31.29
CA SER A 248 14.10 10.91 -30.86
C SER A 248 13.00 10.50 -29.88
N VAL A 249 12.22 9.46 -30.21
CA VAL A 249 11.14 8.95 -29.36
C VAL A 249 11.68 8.41 -28.03
N VAL A 250 12.81 7.70 -28.06
CA VAL A 250 13.48 7.22 -26.83
C VAL A 250 13.92 8.39 -25.96
N ASN A 251 14.53 9.42 -26.54
CA ASN A 251 14.95 10.61 -25.81
C ASN A 251 13.75 11.31 -25.14
N GLU A 252 12.63 11.47 -25.85
CA GLU A 252 11.38 12.01 -25.29
C GLU A 252 10.84 11.17 -24.12
N LEU A 253 10.95 9.84 -24.20
CA LEU A 253 10.54 8.94 -23.11
C LEU A 253 11.46 8.99 -21.87
N THR A 254 12.67 9.50 -22.03
CA THR A 254 13.69 9.59 -20.96
C THR A 254 13.94 11.01 -20.45
N ALA A 255 13.35 12.02 -21.10
CA ALA A 255 13.43 13.39 -20.65
C ALA A 255 12.67 13.53 -19.32
N GLU A 256 13.37 13.97 -18.27
CA GLU A 256 12.80 14.30 -16.96
C GLU A 256 11.93 15.57 -17.00
#